data_AF-A0A183JN91-F1
#
_entry.id   AF-A0A183JN91-F1
#
_cell.length_a   1.000
_cell.length_b   1.000
_cell.length_c   1.000
_cell.angle_alpha   90.00
_cell.angle_beta   90.00
_cell.angle_gamma   90.00
#
_symmetry.space_group_name_H-M   'P 1'
#
loop_
_entity.id
_entity.type
_entity.pdbx_description
1 polymer ?
#
loop_
_entity_poly.entity_id
_entity_poly.type
_entity_poly.pdbx_seq_one_letter_code
_entity_poly.pdbx_strand_id
1 'polypeptide(L)'
;MWAAAHHTNLYLHIPFFLEDINEPDNYFNIPINYRKEFVNKLYQHKIYYAFAGHLHKNIIANYTPLIINENNDHTNNNNTNKSFSMISSSSVCVQLGNNQPGIRLVQIDTTNNNNENDDFLKHVYWTLDELEEILNSGKQPEI
;
A
#
# COMPACT_ATOMS: atom_id res chain seq x y z
N MET A 1 12.88 13.40 24.18
CA MET A 1 11.66 13.73 23.44
C MET A 1 11.69 12.89 22.17
N TRP A 2 10.88 11.84 22.06
CA TRP A 2 10.83 11.02 20.85
C TRP A 2 9.85 11.70 19.90
N ALA A 3 10.34 12.16 18.75
CA ALA A 3 9.46 12.67 17.71
C ALA A 3 8.68 11.49 17.13
N ALA A 4 7.35 11.51 17.21
CA ALA A 4 6.51 10.56 16.50
C ALA A 4 6.65 10.83 14.99
N ALA A 5 7.01 9.80 14.21
CA ALA A 5 7.03 9.88 12.76
C ALA A 5 5.59 9.86 12.24
N HIS A 6 5.08 11.01 11.79
CA HIS A 6 3.68 11.17 11.42
C HIS A 6 3.30 10.53 10.07
N HIS A 7 4.25 10.06 9.25
CA HIS A 7 4.02 9.55 7.90
C HIS A 7 4.83 8.27 7.60
N THR A 8 4.59 7.21 8.36
CA THR A 8 5.35 5.96 8.23
C THR A 8 4.70 5.01 7.22
N ASN A 9 5.51 4.53 6.26
CA ASN A 9 5.12 3.53 5.26
C ASN A 9 6.04 2.31 5.35
N LEU A 10 5.54 1.13 4.97
CA LEU A 10 6.31 -0.10 4.95
C LEU A 10 6.76 -0.44 3.52
N TYR A 11 8.03 -0.82 3.37
CA TYR A 11 8.56 -1.42 2.14
C TYR A 11 9.05 -2.82 2.47
N LEU A 12 8.54 -3.82 1.76
CA LEU A 12 8.92 -5.22 1.90
C LEU A 12 9.00 -5.88 0.53
N HIS A 13 9.57 -7.08 0.43
CA HIS A 13 9.64 -7.75 -0.87
C HIS A 13 8.37 -8.54 -1.20
N ILE A 14 7.91 -9.38 -0.27
CA ILE A 14 6.74 -10.28 -0.45
C ILE A 14 5.49 -9.61 0.13
N PRO A 15 4.39 -9.45 -0.63
CA PRO A 15 3.17 -8.82 -0.14
C PRO A 15 2.49 -9.63 0.97
N PHE A 16 1.77 -8.95 1.87
CA PHE A 16 0.96 -9.63 2.87
C PHE A 16 -0.21 -10.39 2.24
N PHE A 17 -0.90 -9.78 1.29
CA PHE A 17 -2.02 -10.35 0.54
C PHE A 17 -2.10 -9.72 -0.85
N LEU A 18 -2.79 -10.37 -1.78
CA LEU A 18 -2.93 -9.91 -3.16
C LEU A 18 -4.31 -9.32 -3.44
N GLU A 19 -5.35 -9.92 -2.88
CA GLU A 19 -6.75 -9.50 -3.08
C GLU A 19 -7.51 -9.46 -1.74
N ASP A 20 -7.36 -10.50 -0.91
CA ASP A 20 -8.03 -10.62 0.40
C ASP A 20 -7.02 -11.02 1.49
N ILE A 21 -7.11 -10.40 2.67
CA ILE A 21 -6.28 -10.74 3.83
C ILE A 21 -6.44 -12.20 4.29
N ASN A 22 -7.53 -12.87 3.91
CA ASN A 22 -7.83 -14.27 4.22
C ASN A 22 -7.70 -15.19 3.00
N GLU A 23 -7.09 -14.70 1.90
CA GLU A 23 -6.82 -15.54 0.73
C GLU A 23 -5.90 -16.73 1.10
N PRO A 24 -6.01 -17.87 0.39
CA PRO A 24 -5.15 -19.02 0.66
C PRO A 24 -3.66 -18.70 0.54
N ASP A 25 -2.86 -19.42 1.34
CA ASP A 25 -1.41 -19.35 1.25
C ASP A 25 -0.91 -19.81 -0.12
N ASN A 26 -0.02 -19.02 -0.69
CA ASN A 26 0.66 -19.34 -1.94
C ASN A 26 2.08 -18.75 -1.94
N TYR A 27 2.83 -19.03 -3.00
CA TYR A 27 4.22 -18.55 -3.15
C TYR A 27 4.36 -17.01 -3.12
N PHE A 28 3.30 -16.29 -3.48
CA PHE A 28 3.34 -14.85 -3.65
C PHE A 28 2.97 -14.07 -2.39
N ASN A 29 2.45 -14.70 -1.33
CA ASN A 29 1.97 -13.99 -0.16
C ASN A 29 2.56 -14.52 1.16
N ILE A 30 2.69 -13.65 2.16
CA ILE A 30 3.14 -14.02 3.51
C ILE A 30 2.11 -14.95 4.15
N PRO A 31 2.44 -16.10 4.76
CA PRO A 31 1.43 -17.05 5.25
C PRO A 31 0.35 -16.46 6.18
N ILE A 32 -0.87 -17.00 6.11
CA ILE A 32 -2.08 -16.50 6.79
C ILE A 32 -1.91 -16.45 8.30
N ASN A 33 -1.14 -17.40 8.85
CA ASN A 33 -0.80 -17.48 10.27
C ASN A 33 -0.02 -16.26 10.79
N TYR A 34 0.57 -15.45 9.89
CA TYR A 34 1.36 -14.28 10.26
C TYR A 34 0.77 -12.99 9.71
N ARG A 35 0.32 -12.97 8.44
CA ARG A 35 -0.02 -11.71 7.73
C ARG A 35 -1.05 -10.87 8.49
N LYS A 36 -2.08 -11.50 9.06
CA LYS A 36 -3.19 -10.78 9.72
C LYS A 36 -2.74 -10.13 11.02
N GLU A 37 -1.93 -10.83 11.81
CA GLU A 37 -1.35 -10.28 13.04
C GLU A 37 -0.45 -9.07 12.72
N PHE A 38 0.42 -9.19 11.73
CA PHE A 38 1.31 -8.10 11.33
C PHE A 38 0.54 -6.90 10.79
N VAL A 39 -0.40 -7.10 9.86
CA VAL A 39 -1.19 -6.01 9.29
C VAL A 39 -2.00 -5.29 10.38
N ASN A 40 -2.58 -6.03 11.33
CA ASN A 40 -3.30 -5.42 12.46
C ASN A 40 -2.35 -4.59 13.35
N LYS A 41 -1.15 -5.10 13.66
CA LYS A 41 -0.16 -4.34 14.43
C LYS A 41 0.30 -3.09 13.69
N LEU A 42 0.57 -3.18 12.39
CA LEU A 42 0.95 -2.02 11.55
C LEU A 42 -0.16 -0.96 11.56
N TYR A 43 -1.41 -1.41 11.40
CA TYR A 43 -2.58 -0.54 11.43
C TYR A 43 -2.73 0.19 12.77
N GLN A 44 -2.56 -0.52 13.89
CA GLN A 44 -2.57 0.09 15.25
C GLN A 44 -1.48 1.15 15.43
N HIS A 45 -0.36 1.04 14.71
CA HIS A 45 0.73 2.01 14.69
C HIS A 45 0.58 3.07 13.58
N LYS A 46 -0.62 3.20 13.00
CA LYS A 46 -0.96 4.17 11.94
C LYS A 46 -0.14 3.99 10.66
N ILE A 47 0.33 2.77 10.38
CA ILE A 47 0.99 2.42 9.12
C ILE A 47 -0.09 1.86 8.19
N TYR A 48 -0.50 2.66 7.21
CA TYR A 48 -1.61 2.34 6.31
C TYR A 48 -1.18 1.93 4.90
N TYR A 49 0.09 2.10 4.54
CA TYR A 49 0.61 1.73 3.21
C TYR A 49 1.76 0.75 3.33
N ALA A 50 1.67 -0.35 2.60
CA ALA A 50 2.75 -1.29 2.38
C ALA A 50 3.02 -1.45 0.88
N PHE A 51 4.28 -1.27 0.48
CA PHE A 51 4.75 -1.43 -0.88
C PHE A 51 5.56 -2.72 -1.00
N ALA A 52 5.24 -3.54 -2.00
CA ALA A 52 5.93 -4.77 -2.32
C ALA A 52 6.35 -4.88 -3.78
N GLY A 53 7.26 -5.84 -4.00
CA GLY A 53 7.60 -6.38 -5.31
C GLY A 53 7.14 -7.84 -5.38
N HIS A 54 8.07 -8.72 -5.78
CA HIS A 54 7.90 -10.19 -5.86
C HIS A 54 6.87 -10.69 -6.88
N LEU A 55 5.67 -10.12 -6.91
CA LEU A 55 4.57 -10.52 -7.78
C LEU A 55 4.83 -10.22 -9.26
N HIS A 56 5.71 -9.26 -9.56
CA HIS A 56 5.98 -8.77 -10.92
C HIS A 56 4.69 -8.35 -11.65
N LYS A 57 3.69 -7.91 -10.88
CA LYS A 57 2.41 -7.38 -11.33
C LYS A 57 2.07 -6.14 -10.50
N ASN A 58 1.37 -5.23 -11.14
CA ASN A 58 0.78 -4.10 -10.47
C ASN A 58 -0.53 -4.53 -9.78
N ILE A 59 -0.58 -4.42 -8.45
CA ILE A 59 -1.81 -4.66 -7.67
C ILE A 59 -1.98 -3.59 -6.59
N ILE A 60 -3.22 -3.30 -6.25
CA ILE A 60 -3.60 -2.51 -5.09
C ILE A 60 -4.76 -3.26 -4.44
N ALA A 61 -4.57 -3.68 -3.19
CA ALA A 61 -5.59 -4.33 -2.39
C ALA A 61 -5.76 -3.62 -1.06
N ASN A 62 -7.00 -3.54 -0.57
CA ASN A 62 -7.34 -2.79 0.62
C ASN A 62 -7.91 -3.73 1.68
N TYR A 63 -7.49 -3.53 2.93
CA TYR A 63 -8.03 -4.23 4.09
C TYR A 63 -8.25 -3.24 5.23
N THR A 64 -9.43 -3.30 5.85
CA THR A 64 -9.73 -2.54 7.06
C THR A 64 -9.87 -3.51 8.23
N PRO A 65 -8.93 -3.52 9.20
CA PRO A 65 -9.09 -4.28 10.43
C PRO A 65 -10.35 -3.86 11.21
N LEU A 66 -11.04 -4.84 11.79
CA LEU A 66 -12.09 -4.57 12.76
C LEU A 66 -11.42 -4.14 14.08
N ILE A 67 -11.64 -2.89 14.49
CA ILE A 67 -11.21 -2.43 15.81
C ILE A 67 -12.28 -2.86 16.82
N ILE A 68 -11.93 -3.78 17.71
CA ILE A 68 -12.79 -4.18 18.83
C ILE A 68 -12.44 -3.26 20.00
N ASN A 69 -13.38 -2.40 20.38
CA ASN A 69 -13.25 -1.61 21.61
C ASN A 69 -13.52 -2.52 22.82
N GLU A 70 -12.92 -2.21 23.99
CA GLU A 70 -12.98 -3.01 25.23
C GLU A 70 -14.40 -3.39 25.71
N ASN A 71 -15.42 -2.74 25.17
CA ASN A 71 -16.84 -3.00 25.48
C ASN A 71 -17.49 -4.11 24.63
N ASN A 72 -16.73 -4.88 23.83
CA ASN A 72 -17.26 -5.90 22.90
C ASN A 72 -18.34 -5.38 21.94
N ASP A 73 -18.40 -4.07 21.75
CA ASP A 73 -19.35 -3.46 20.85
C ASP A 73 -18.75 -3.48 19.46
N HIS A 74 -19.35 -4.27 18.56
CA HIS A 74 -19.04 -4.28 17.12
C HIS A 74 -19.56 -3.00 16.46
N THR A 75 -19.21 -1.85 17.03
CA THR A 75 -19.58 -0.57 16.48
C THR A 75 -18.61 -0.23 15.36
N ASN A 76 -19.09 -0.38 14.13
CA ASN A 76 -18.49 0.19 12.93
C ASN A 76 -18.69 1.73 12.93
N ASN A 77 -18.40 2.41 14.05
CA ASN A 77 -18.77 3.81 14.30
C ASN A 77 -17.66 4.82 13.98
N ASN A 78 -16.72 4.48 13.10
CA ASN A 78 -15.80 5.48 12.56
C ASN A 78 -15.92 5.48 11.04
N ASN A 79 -16.71 6.42 10.51
CA ASN A 79 -16.82 6.77 9.09
C ASN A 79 -15.49 7.33 8.49
N THR A 80 -14.35 7.06 9.14
CA THR A 80 -13.05 7.72 8.95
C THR A 80 -11.85 6.78 9.04
N ASN A 81 -12.05 5.47 9.21
CA ASN A 81 -10.93 4.53 9.35
C ASN A 81 -10.29 4.25 7.98
N LYS A 82 -9.16 4.92 7.72
CA LYS A 82 -8.30 4.70 6.56
C LYS A 82 -7.94 3.24 6.39
N SER A 83 -8.18 2.65 5.23
CA SER A 83 -7.84 1.24 4.97
C SER A 83 -6.32 1.03 4.87
N PHE A 84 -5.86 -0.16 5.26
CA PHE A 84 -4.52 -0.63 4.94
C PHE A 84 -4.44 -0.99 3.46
N SER A 85 -3.61 -0.28 2.71
CA SER A 85 -3.34 -0.49 1.28
C SER A 85 -2.08 -1.34 1.10
N MET A 86 -2.26 -2.54 0.57
CA MET A 86 -1.17 -3.39 0.08
C MET A 86 -0.97 -3.11 -1.42
N ILE A 87 0.19 -2.58 -1.78
CA ILE A 87 0.51 -2.12 -3.12
C ILE A 87 1.69 -2.93 -3.64
N SER A 88 1.53 -3.65 -4.75
CA SER A 88 2.66 -4.22 -5.50
C SER A 88 2.85 -3.43 -6.77
N SER A 89 4.11 -3.20 -7.14
CA SER A 89 4.45 -2.70 -8.48
C SER A 89 4.80 -3.88 -9.39
N SER A 90 4.63 -3.68 -10.70
CA SER A 90 5.19 -4.62 -11.69
C SER A 90 6.71 -4.72 -11.56
N SER A 91 7.31 -5.57 -12.39
CA SER A 91 8.77 -5.64 -12.51
C SER A 91 9.27 -4.69 -13.59
N VAL A 92 10.50 -4.20 -13.46
CA VAL A 92 11.20 -3.50 -14.55
C VAL A 92 11.66 -4.48 -15.64
N CYS A 93 12.09 -5.69 -15.25
CA CYS A 93 12.83 -6.58 -16.16
C CYS A 93 12.05 -7.83 -16.60
N VAL A 94 11.15 -8.35 -15.76
CA VAL A 94 10.44 -9.61 -16.04
C VAL A 94 9.02 -9.52 -15.51
N GLN A 95 8.03 -9.24 -16.34
CA GLN A 95 6.65 -9.09 -15.88
C GLN A 95 5.95 -10.45 -15.83
N LEU A 96 4.96 -10.58 -14.93
CA LEU A 96 4.07 -11.73 -14.92
C LEU A 96 2.67 -11.33 -15.40
N GLY A 97 2.04 -12.18 -16.20
CA GLY A 97 0.74 -11.85 -16.81
C GLY A 97 0.86 -10.71 -17.82
N ASN A 98 -0.16 -9.85 -17.88
CA ASN A 98 -0.28 -8.79 -18.90
C ASN A 98 0.21 -7.42 -18.41
N ASN A 99 0.91 -7.36 -17.27
CA ASN A 99 1.42 -6.08 -16.76
C ASN A 99 2.66 -5.68 -17.57
N GLN A 100 2.80 -4.38 -17.84
CA GLN A 100 3.97 -3.85 -18.53
C GLN A 100 5.11 -3.52 -17.57
N PRO A 101 6.37 -3.46 -18.05
CA PRO A 101 7.47 -2.91 -17.28
C PRO A 101 7.17 -1.47 -16.87
N GLY A 102 7.63 -1.06 -15.69
CA GLY A 102 7.36 0.30 -15.22
C GLY A 102 7.79 0.55 -13.80
N ILE A 103 7.51 1.77 -13.33
CA ILE A 103 7.93 2.31 -12.04
C ILE A 103 6.72 2.98 -11.38
N ARG A 104 6.64 2.85 -10.05
CA ARG A 104 5.66 3.57 -9.25
C ARG A 104 6.27 4.84 -8.67
N LEU A 105 5.65 5.98 -8.98
CA LEU A 105 5.92 7.25 -8.33
C LEU A 105 5.10 7.33 -7.05
N VAL A 106 5.71 7.76 -5.96
CA VAL A 106 5.08 7.94 -4.65
C VAL A 106 5.41 9.33 -4.15
N GLN A 107 4.39 10.13 -3.87
CA GLN A 107 4.51 11.45 -3.28
C GLN A 107 3.96 11.40 -1.86
N ILE A 108 4.76 11.90 -0.92
CA ILE A 108 4.39 12.02 0.50
C ILE A 108 4.23 13.51 0.80
N ASP A 109 3.05 13.92 1.23
CA ASP A 109 2.79 15.25 1.76
C ASP A 109 3.21 15.33 3.23
N THR A 110 4.28 16.06 3.50
CA THR A 110 4.80 16.25 4.86
C THR A 110 4.24 17.50 5.56
N THR A 111 3.40 18.27 4.87
CA THR A 111 2.90 19.57 5.36
C THR A 111 1.59 19.44 6.13
N ASN A 112 0.80 18.39 5.85
CA ASN A 112 -0.45 18.09 6.52
C ASN A 112 -0.24 17.34 7.84
N ASN A 113 0.15 18.06 8.89
CA ASN A 113 0.39 17.46 10.21
C ASN A 113 -0.85 17.33 11.11
N ASN A 114 -2.03 17.80 10.69
CA ASN A 114 -3.12 18.09 11.63
C ASN A 114 -4.45 17.35 11.40
N ASN A 115 -4.64 16.65 10.27
CA ASN A 115 -5.86 15.89 10.00
C ASN A 115 -5.52 14.43 9.71
N GLU A 116 -5.85 13.53 10.64
CA GLU A 116 -5.67 12.08 10.48
C GLU A 116 -6.47 11.47 9.31
N ASN A 117 -7.42 12.25 8.76
CA ASN A 117 -8.30 11.85 7.67
C ASN A 117 -7.77 12.23 6.28
N ASP A 118 -6.79 13.12 6.18
CA ASP A 118 -6.25 13.55 4.89
C ASP A 118 -5.21 12.54 4.39
N ASP A 119 -5.28 12.22 3.11
CA ASP A 119 -4.36 11.25 2.53
C ASP A 119 -2.97 11.88 2.31
N PHE A 120 -2.04 11.61 3.25
CA PHE A 120 -0.66 12.08 3.17
C PHE A 120 0.14 11.42 2.03
N LEU A 121 -0.37 10.37 1.39
CA LEU A 121 0.33 9.62 0.35
C LEU A 121 -0.47 9.57 -0.94
N LYS A 122 0.16 9.98 -2.04
CA LYS A 122 -0.31 9.74 -3.41
C LYS A 122 0.66 8.83 -4.12
N HIS A 123 0.16 8.00 -5.03
CA HIS A 123 1.02 7.16 -5.86
C HIS A 123 0.36 6.83 -7.20
N VAL A 124 1.19 6.71 -8.23
CA VAL A 124 0.78 6.36 -9.58
C VAL A 124 1.78 5.40 -10.18
N TYR A 125 1.31 4.44 -10.97
CA TYR A 125 2.18 3.52 -11.70
C TYR A 125 2.27 3.96 -13.14
N TRP A 126 3.48 4.14 -13.64
CA TRP A 126 3.76 4.46 -15.03
C TRP A 126 4.49 3.30 -15.67
N THR A 127 4.04 2.86 -16.84
CA THR A 127 4.81 1.93 -17.67
C THR A 127 6.04 2.63 -18.25
N LEU A 128 7.09 1.87 -18.59
CA LEU A 128 8.27 2.45 -19.23
C LEU A 128 7.94 3.09 -20.59
N ASP A 129 7.00 2.49 -21.34
CA ASP A 129 6.55 3.02 -22.63
C ASP A 129 5.83 4.37 -22.46
N GLU A 130 4.91 4.47 -21.48
CA GLU A 130 4.24 5.75 -21.17
C GLU A 130 5.23 6.81 -20.67
N LEU A 131 6.24 6.40 -19.89
CA LEU A 131 7.31 7.31 -19.44
C LEU A 131 8.16 7.80 -20.62
N GLU A 132 8.49 6.93 -21.57
CA GLU A 132 9.22 7.32 -22.77
C GLU A 132 8.41 8.32 -23.60
N GLU A 133 7.11 8.07 -23.81
CA GLU A 133 6.23 8.96 -24.56
C GLU A 133 6.12 10.34 -23.90
N ILE A 134 5.90 10.40 -22.58
CA ILE A 134 5.75 11.69 -21.89
C ILE A 134 7.06 12.49 -21.88
N LEU A 135 8.21 11.83 -21.68
CA LEU A 135 9.52 12.47 -21.72
C LEU A 135 9.87 12.99 -23.12
N ASN A 136 9.54 12.23 -24.17
CA ASN A 136 9.70 12.67 -25.56
C ASN A 136 8.82 13.87 -25.90
N SER A 137 7.68 14.04 -25.23
CA SER A 137 6.82 15.22 -25.36
C SER A 137 7.34 16.47 -24.61
N GLY A 138 8.46 16.35 -23.88
CA GLY A 138 9.03 17.43 -23.06
C GLY A 138 8.27 17.67 -21.75
N LYS A 139 7.39 16.74 -21.36
CA LYS A 139 6.60 16.81 -20.12
C LYS A 139 7.21 15.90 -19.05
N GLN A 140 6.75 16.07 -17.81
CA GLN A 140 7.11 15.19 -16.70
C GLN A 140 5.89 14.36 -16.30
N PRO A 141 6.10 13.13 -15.78
CA PRO A 141 5.02 12.33 -15.23
C PRO A 141 4.39 13.02 -14.02
N GLU A 142 3.06 13.10 -14.02
CA GLU A 142 2.26 13.66 -12.92
C GLU A 142 1.87 12.56 -11.92
N ILE A 143 1.43 12.98 -10.72
CA ILE A 143 1.00 12.14 -9.60
C ILE A 143 -0.28 12.64 -8.95
#